data_AF-A0A6A0H4U2-F1
#
_entry.id   AF-A0A6A0H4U2-F1
#
_cell.length_a   1.000
_cell.length_b   1.000
_cell.length_c   1.000
_cell.angle_alpha   90.00
_cell.angle_beta   90.00
_cell.angle_gamma   90.00
#
_symmetry.space_group_name_H-M   'P 1'
#
loop_
_entity.id
_entity.type
_entity.pdbx_description
1 polymer ?
#
loop_
_entity_poly.entity_id
_entity_poly.type
_entity_poly.pdbx_seq_one_letter_code
_entity_poly.pdbx_strand_id
1 'polypeptide(L)'
;MAPIDFYHSPFSPPSRACLLTARQLGLDINIKELNLLKGEQLNPEFTQLNPEHTVPTIVDGDHVLWESRAICTYLAMQYGKGDWLYPEEPKARARVDRALMFDMGTLSARFENYVMPVVFQGKKPDPEALKRLQEAVKWLDNFLEGCRYCAALHITVADHRLAATVETIRQCKISTAR
;
A
#
# COMPACT_ATOMS: atom_id res chain seq x y z
N MET A 1 -21.62 13.28 5.31
CA MET A 1 -21.02 12.19 6.10
C MET A 1 -19.98 12.81 7.01
N ALA A 2 -19.75 12.26 8.20
CA ALA A 2 -18.61 12.64 9.01
C ALA A 2 -17.31 12.26 8.26
N PRO A 3 -16.20 12.99 8.47
CA PRO A 3 -14.93 12.63 7.83
C PRO A 3 -14.44 11.28 8.35
N ILE A 4 -13.75 10.52 7.48
CA ILE A 4 -13.10 9.26 7.86
C ILE A 4 -11.84 9.62 8.64
N ASP A 5 -11.69 9.14 9.87
CA ASP A 5 -10.43 9.27 10.60
C ASP A 5 -9.40 8.33 9.97
N PHE A 6 -8.26 8.88 9.58
CA PHE A 6 -7.23 8.17 8.83
C PHE A 6 -5.90 8.25 9.60
N TYR A 7 -5.56 7.18 10.32
CA TYR A 7 -4.31 7.08 11.06
C TYR A 7 -3.17 6.75 10.09
N HIS A 8 -2.26 7.72 9.94
CA HIS A 8 -1.30 7.78 8.84
C HIS A 8 0.14 7.86 9.32
N SER A 9 1.07 7.35 8.52
CA SER A 9 2.46 7.81 8.60
C SER A 9 3.00 8.08 7.19
N PRO A 10 3.58 9.26 6.92
CA PRO A 10 4.09 9.61 5.59
C PRO A 10 5.24 8.71 5.14
N PHE A 11 6.00 8.16 6.10
CA PHE A 11 7.07 7.20 5.83
C PHE A 11 6.55 5.83 5.35
N SER A 12 5.31 5.46 5.71
CA SER A 12 4.75 4.14 5.45
C SER A 12 4.20 4.00 4.02
N PRO A 13 4.79 3.13 3.17
CA PRO A 13 4.25 2.85 1.83
C PRO A 13 2.79 2.37 1.83
N PRO A 14 2.36 1.40 2.67
CA PRO A 14 0.97 0.98 2.68
C PRO A 14 0.03 2.12 3.07
N SER A 15 0.48 3.02 3.96
CA SER A 15 -0.33 4.17 4.40
C SER A 15 -0.51 5.21 3.29
N ARG A 16 0.55 5.54 2.55
CA ARG A 16 0.47 6.43 1.38
C ARG A 16 -0.46 5.90 0.30
N ALA A 17 -0.50 4.59 0.08
CA ALA A 17 -1.37 4.01 -0.93
C ALA A 17 -2.87 4.18 -0.60
N CYS A 18 -3.27 3.97 0.65
CA CYS A 18 -4.66 4.20 1.07
C CYS A 18 -5.02 5.69 1.00
N LEU A 19 -4.09 6.58 1.35
CA LEU A 19 -4.27 8.02 1.20
C LEU A 19 -4.49 8.41 -0.26
N LEU A 20 -3.71 7.84 -1.20
CA LEU A 20 -3.92 8.05 -2.64
C LEU A 20 -5.32 7.59 -3.08
N THR A 21 -5.75 6.40 -2.65
CA THR A 21 -7.10 5.88 -2.94
C THR A 21 -8.19 6.82 -2.43
N ALA A 22 -8.11 7.26 -1.17
CA ALA A 22 -9.09 8.18 -0.58
C ALA A 22 -9.15 9.53 -1.32
N ARG A 23 -7.98 10.08 -1.67
CA ARG A 23 -7.89 11.34 -2.43
C ARG A 23 -8.43 11.20 -3.85
N GLN A 24 -8.16 10.09 -4.53
CA GLN A 24 -8.68 9.79 -5.86
C GLN A 24 -10.22 9.70 -5.88
N LEU A 25 -10.81 9.23 -4.77
CA LEU A 25 -12.25 9.15 -4.58
C LEU A 25 -12.87 10.48 -4.10
N GLY A 26 -12.06 11.49 -3.80
CA GLY A 26 -12.52 12.79 -3.30
C GLY A 26 -13.11 12.71 -1.89
N LEU A 27 -12.65 11.76 -1.06
CA LEU A 27 -13.13 11.58 0.30
C LEU A 27 -12.62 12.68 1.23
N ASP A 28 -13.50 13.11 2.12
CA ASP A 28 -13.14 13.96 3.26
C ASP A 28 -12.51 13.07 4.35
N ILE A 29 -11.22 13.30 4.62
CA ILE A 29 -10.43 12.48 5.53
C ILE A 29 -9.79 13.36 6.60
N ASN A 30 -9.96 12.95 7.85
CA ASN A 30 -9.28 13.54 8.98
C ASN A 30 -7.96 12.78 9.21
N ILE A 31 -6.85 13.35 8.74
CA ILE A 31 -5.55 12.71 8.86
C ILE A 31 -5.03 12.83 10.30
N LYS A 32 -4.89 11.69 10.97
CA LYS A 32 -4.24 11.55 12.28
C LYS A 32 -2.83 10.99 12.06
N GLU A 33 -1.84 11.87 11.95
CA GLU A 33 -0.46 11.44 11.73
C GLU A 33 0.14 10.79 12.99
N LEU A 34 0.79 9.65 12.83
CA LEU A 34 1.52 8.91 13.85
C LEU A 34 3.00 8.80 13.49
N ASN A 35 3.85 9.17 14.44
CA ASN A 35 5.29 9.01 14.35
C ASN A 35 5.71 7.60 14.79
N LEU A 36 5.90 6.72 13.80
CA LEU A 36 6.27 5.33 14.03
C LEU A 36 7.66 5.16 14.69
N LEU A 37 8.57 6.11 14.46
CA LEU A 37 9.92 6.10 15.05
C LEU A 37 9.89 6.43 16.55
N LYS A 38 8.88 7.18 16.99
CA LYS A 38 8.64 7.47 18.41
C LYS A 38 7.72 6.45 19.09
N GLY A 39 7.21 5.47 18.34
CA GLY A 39 6.32 4.44 18.87
C GLY A 39 4.91 4.94 19.20
N GLU A 40 4.42 6.01 18.58
CA GLU A 40 3.09 6.58 18.87
C GLU A 40 1.94 5.60 18.58
N GLN A 41 2.15 4.64 17.69
CA GLN A 41 1.24 3.51 17.44
C GLN A 41 1.13 2.52 18.61
N LEU A 42 1.96 2.64 19.64
CA LEU A 42 1.90 1.79 20.83
C LEU A 42 1.10 2.43 21.97
N ASN A 43 0.64 3.68 21.79
CA ASN A 43 -0.15 4.39 22.79
C ASN A 43 -1.47 3.65 23.06
N PRO A 44 -1.95 3.59 24.32
CA PRO A 44 -3.17 2.85 24.69
C PRO A 44 -4.41 3.23 23.88
N GLU A 45 -4.56 4.51 23.53
CA GLU A 45 -5.67 5.00 22.71
C GLU A 45 -5.69 4.36 21.31
N PHE A 46 -4.51 4.20 20.69
CA PHE A 46 -4.41 3.60 19.36
C PHE A 46 -4.45 2.07 19.41
N THR A 47 -3.83 1.44 20.41
CA THR A 47 -3.85 -0.03 20.53
C THR A 47 -5.21 -0.59 20.90
N GLN A 48 -6.04 0.20 21.60
CA GLN A 48 -7.45 -0.14 21.82
C GLN A 48 -8.25 -0.11 20.51
N LEU A 49 -7.89 0.79 19.58
CA LEU A 49 -8.51 0.88 18.26
C LEU A 49 -8.04 -0.23 17.32
N ASN A 50 -6.73 -0.42 17.21
CA ASN A 50 -6.09 -1.45 16.41
C ASN A 50 -5.10 -2.25 17.29
N PRO A 51 -5.47 -3.46 17.74
CA PRO A 51 -4.61 -4.31 18.56
C PRO A 51 -3.29 -4.72 17.88
N GLU A 52 -3.24 -4.72 16.55
CA GLU A 52 -2.04 -4.98 15.77
C GLU A 52 -1.13 -3.75 15.62
N HIS A 53 -1.53 -2.60 16.16
CA HIS A 53 -0.72 -1.39 16.26
C HIS A 53 -0.02 -0.99 14.94
N THR A 54 -0.75 -1.10 13.83
CA THR A 54 -0.25 -0.90 12.46
C THR A 54 -0.88 0.32 11.78
N VAL A 55 -0.13 0.93 10.86
CA VAL A 55 -0.66 1.95 9.95
C VAL A 55 -0.58 1.46 8.50
N PRO A 56 -1.57 1.80 7.65
CA PRO A 56 -2.74 2.64 7.94
C PRO A 56 -3.81 1.91 8.76
N THR A 57 -4.55 2.69 9.55
CA THR A 57 -5.83 2.29 10.16
C THR A 57 -6.84 3.38 9.85
N ILE A 58 -8.07 3.01 9.49
CA ILE A 58 -9.17 3.95 9.26
C ILE A 58 -10.31 3.72 10.25
N VAL A 59 -11.05 4.79 10.55
CA VAL A 59 -12.34 4.71 11.23
C VAL A 59 -13.37 5.43 10.38
N ASP A 60 -14.34 4.66 9.89
CA ASP A 60 -15.45 5.12 9.09
C ASP A 60 -16.76 4.81 9.84
N GLY A 61 -17.26 5.81 10.59
CA GLY A 61 -18.37 5.61 11.51
C GLY A 61 -18.00 4.64 12.64
N ASP A 62 -18.69 3.51 12.70
CA ASP A 62 -18.43 2.40 13.64
C ASP A 62 -17.49 1.33 13.06
N HIS A 63 -17.07 1.46 11.80
CA HIS A 63 -16.19 0.52 11.14
C HIS A 63 -14.71 0.92 11.30
N VAL A 64 -13.95 0.10 12.03
CA VAL A 64 -12.50 0.20 12.15
C VAL A 64 -11.85 -0.82 11.24
N LEU A 65 -10.91 -0.39 10.40
CA LEU A 65 -10.24 -1.27 9.43
C LEU A 65 -8.76 -0.94 9.32
N TRP A 66 -7.93 -1.97 9.41
CA TRP A 66 -6.50 -1.95 9.03
C TRP A 66 -6.28 -2.88 7.84
N GLU A 67 -5.03 -3.10 7.45
CA GLU A 67 -4.61 -3.72 6.19
C GLU A 67 -4.84 -2.84 4.95
N SER A 68 -3.75 -2.29 4.41
CA SER A 68 -3.81 -1.31 3.34
C SER A 68 -4.55 -1.77 2.07
N ARG A 69 -4.43 -3.04 1.71
CA ARG A 69 -5.10 -3.58 0.51
C ARG A 69 -6.60 -3.72 0.73
N ALA A 70 -6.99 -4.16 1.93
CA ALA A 70 -8.40 -4.23 2.34
C ALA A 70 -9.00 -2.83 2.44
N ILE A 71 -8.29 -1.85 3.02
CA ILE A 71 -8.72 -0.45 3.04
C ILE A 71 -8.92 0.09 1.62
N CYS A 72 -7.97 -0.13 0.72
CA CYS A 72 -8.10 0.37 -0.66
C CYS A 72 -9.32 -0.21 -1.37
N THR A 73 -9.54 -1.53 -1.28
CA THR A 73 -10.69 -2.17 -1.92
C THR A 73 -12.01 -1.77 -1.25
N TYR A 74 -12.04 -1.67 0.08
CA TYR A 74 -13.19 -1.17 0.84
C TYR A 74 -13.60 0.23 0.38
N LEU A 75 -12.67 1.19 0.37
CA LEU A 75 -12.96 2.56 -0.03
C LEU A 75 -13.44 2.64 -1.48
N ALA A 76 -12.84 1.85 -2.38
CA ALA A 76 -13.26 1.76 -3.77
C ALA A 76 -14.68 1.21 -3.92
N MET A 77 -15.04 0.16 -3.18
CA MET A 77 -16.38 -0.44 -3.20
C MET A 77 -17.43 0.46 -2.56
N GLN A 78 -17.11 1.07 -1.42
CA GLN A 78 -18.06 1.83 -0.62
C GLN A 78 -18.35 3.21 -1.21
N TYR A 79 -17.33 3.86 -1.78
CA TYR A 79 -17.44 5.26 -2.21
C TYR A 79 -17.12 5.49 -3.69
N GLY A 80 -16.73 4.45 -4.42
CA GLY A 80 -16.52 4.53 -5.86
C GLY A 80 -17.79 4.95 -6.60
N LYS A 81 -17.66 5.95 -7.49
CA LYS A 81 -18.70 6.21 -8.49
C LYS A 81 -18.51 5.21 -9.64
N GLY A 82 -19.11 4.03 -9.49
CA GLY A 82 -18.92 2.87 -10.37
C GLY A 82 -17.75 1.99 -9.93
N ASP A 83 -17.42 1.00 -10.76
CA ASP A 83 -16.49 -0.07 -10.41
C ASP A 83 -15.08 0.09 -11.03
N TRP A 84 -14.80 1.20 -11.71
CA TRP A 84 -13.53 1.39 -12.43
C TRP A 84 -12.29 1.26 -11.54
N LEU A 85 -12.34 1.69 -10.28
CA LEU A 85 -11.18 1.61 -9.38
C LEU A 85 -10.97 0.18 -8.83
N TYR A 86 -12.05 -0.60 -8.75
CA TYR A 86 -12.05 -2.01 -8.35
C TYR A 86 -13.23 -2.76 -9.02
N PRO A 87 -13.03 -3.31 -10.24
CA PRO A 87 -14.13 -3.79 -11.10
C PRO A 87 -14.94 -4.93 -10.51
N GLU A 88 -16.24 -5.02 -10.78
CA GLU A 88 -17.08 -6.13 -10.31
C GLU A 88 -16.99 -7.37 -11.22
N GLU A 89 -16.72 -7.18 -12.51
CA GLU A 89 -16.59 -8.29 -13.46
C GLU A 89 -15.47 -9.26 -13.01
N PRO A 90 -15.75 -10.56 -12.86
CA PRO A 90 -14.83 -11.49 -12.21
C PRO A 90 -13.42 -11.53 -12.82
N LYS A 91 -13.27 -11.49 -14.15
CA LYS A 91 -11.95 -11.55 -14.79
C LYS A 91 -11.18 -10.24 -14.60
N ALA A 92 -11.85 -9.09 -14.65
CA ALA A 92 -11.27 -7.80 -14.37
C ALA A 92 -10.84 -7.67 -12.91
N ARG A 93 -11.70 -8.09 -11.97
CA ARG A 93 -11.37 -8.16 -10.54
C ARG A 93 -10.17 -9.06 -10.29
N ALA A 94 -10.14 -10.25 -10.87
CA ALA A 94 -9.04 -11.20 -10.71
C ALA A 94 -7.69 -10.64 -11.19
N ARG A 95 -7.66 -9.76 -12.22
CA ARG A 95 -6.43 -9.08 -12.63
C ARG A 95 -5.94 -8.08 -11.58
N VAL A 96 -6.85 -7.30 -10.99
CA VAL A 96 -6.53 -6.36 -9.90
C VAL A 96 -6.07 -7.11 -8.66
N ASP A 97 -6.81 -8.16 -8.26
CA ASP A 97 -6.47 -8.98 -7.09
C ASP A 97 -5.11 -9.66 -7.25
N ARG A 98 -4.81 -10.21 -8.43
CA ARG A 98 -3.49 -10.78 -8.73
C ARG A 98 -2.38 -9.75 -8.49
N ALA A 99 -2.56 -8.50 -8.93
CA ALA A 99 -1.57 -7.45 -8.74
C ALA A 99 -1.43 -7.03 -7.27
N LEU A 100 -2.54 -6.95 -6.52
CA LEU A 100 -2.53 -6.71 -5.07
C LEU A 100 -1.80 -7.82 -4.30
N MET A 101 -2.04 -9.09 -4.66
CA MET A 101 -1.39 -10.25 -4.05
C MET A 101 0.09 -10.32 -4.42
N PHE A 102 0.45 -9.96 -5.65
CA PHE A 102 1.84 -9.81 -6.06
C PHE A 102 2.54 -8.71 -5.25
N ASP A 103 1.91 -7.56 -5.06
CA ASP A 103 2.46 -6.49 -4.22
C ASP A 103 2.66 -6.97 -2.77
N MET A 104 1.73 -7.75 -2.20
CA MET A 104 1.84 -8.30 -0.85
C MET A 104 2.93 -9.34 -0.70
N GLY A 105 2.80 -10.46 -1.42
CA GLY A 105 3.63 -11.65 -1.23
C GLY A 105 4.98 -11.57 -1.92
N THR A 106 5.17 -10.64 -2.86
CA THR A 106 6.38 -10.55 -3.66
C THR A 106 7.06 -9.20 -3.53
N LEU A 107 6.46 -8.11 -4.03
CA LEU A 107 7.16 -6.83 -4.12
C LEU A 107 7.44 -6.20 -2.75
N SER A 108 6.39 -5.96 -1.95
CA SER A 108 6.52 -5.37 -0.62
C SER A 108 7.31 -6.29 0.32
N ALA A 109 7.02 -7.60 0.32
CA ALA A 109 7.75 -8.57 1.14
C ALA A 109 9.26 -8.59 0.82
N ARG A 110 9.66 -8.61 -0.46
CA ARG A 110 11.08 -8.58 -0.85
C ARG A 110 11.72 -7.22 -0.54
N PHE A 111 10.97 -6.13 -0.67
CA PHE A 111 11.43 -4.81 -0.26
C PHE A 111 11.70 -4.75 1.25
N GLU A 112 10.75 -5.19 2.06
CA GLU A 112 10.87 -5.22 3.53
C GLU A 112 12.03 -6.11 3.98
N ASN A 113 12.16 -7.31 3.41
CA ASN A 113 13.26 -8.23 3.70
C ASN A 113 14.65 -7.65 3.38
N TYR A 114 14.74 -6.75 2.39
CA TYR A 114 15.98 -6.08 2.05
C TYR A 114 16.23 -4.83 2.92
N VAL A 115 15.21 -3.99 3.11
CA VAL A 115 15.36 -2.66 3.72
C VAL A 115 15.28 -2.69 5.24
N MET A 116 14.35 -3.45 5.82
CA MET A 116 14.11 -3.42 7.27
C MET A 116 15.36 -3.82 8.08
N PRO A 117 16.11 -4.87 7.72
CA PRO A 117 17.31 -5.23 8.46
C PRO A 117 18.43 -4.18 8.36
N VAL A 118 18.52 -3.47 7.23
CA VAL A 118 19.54 -2.42 7.03
C VAL A 118 19.18 -1.17 7.81
N VAL A 119 17.93 -0.68 7.67
CA VAL A 119 17.48 0.58 8.25
C VAL A 119 17.27 0.49 9.76
N PHE A 120 16.64 -0.59 10.23
CA PHE A 120 16.23 -0.69 11.64
C PHE A 120 17.12 -1.58 12.51
N GLN A 121 17.92 -2.46 11.90
CA GLN A 121 18.81 -3.38 12.64
C GLN A 121 20.29 -3.11 12.39
N GLY A 122 20.64 -2.12 11.56
CA GLY A 122 22.03 -1.77 11.24
C GLY A 122 22.81 -2.88 10.54
N LYS A 123 22.13 -3.85 9.92
CA LYS A 123 22.79 -4.93 9.17
C LYS A 123 23.34 -4.40 7.85
N LYS A 124 24.34 -5.10 7.31
CA LYS A 124 24.83 -4.82 5.95
C LYS A 124 23.79 -5.26 4.91
N PRO A 125 23.68 -4.56 3.76
CA PRO A 125 22.82 -5.00 2.66
C PRO A 125 23.15 -6.42 2.21
N ASP A 126 22.13 -7.27 2.13
CA ASP A 126 22.26 -8.65 1.64
C ASP A 126 22.14 -8.68 0.10
N PRO A 127 23.18 -9.11 -0.63
CA PRO A 127 23.14 -9.22 -2.09
C PRO A 127 22.05 -10.16 -2.63
N GLU A 128 21.72 -11.24 -1.91
CA GLU A 128 20.69 -12.19 -2.35
C GLU A 128 19.29 -11.61 -2.17
N ALA A 129 19.03 -10.93 -1.04
CA ALA A 129 17.80 -10.18 -0.85
C ALA A 129 17.63 -9.05 -1.90
N LEU A 130 18.72 -8.35 -2.23
CA LEU A 130 18.71 -7.34 -3.30
C LEU A 130 18.36 -7.95 -4.65
N LYS A 131 19.00 -9.07 -5.02
CA LYS A 131 18.72 -9.77 -6.28
C LYS A 131 17.25 -10.19 -6.39
N ARG A 132 16.66 -10.68 -5.30
CA ARG A 132 15.22 -11.02 -5.24
C ARG A 132 14.35 -9.77 -5.42
N LEU A 133 14.67 -8.66 -4.76
CA LEU A 133 13.94 -7.41 -4.96
C LEU A 133 14.02 -6.93 -6.42
N GLN A 134 15.21 -6.96 -7.03
CA GLN A 134 15.42 -6.61 -8.43
C GLN A 134 14.60 -7.49 -9.38
N GLU A 135 14.54 -8.79 -9.12
CA GLU A 135 13.69 -9.71 -9.88
C GLU A 135 12.20 -9.35 -9.75
N ALA A 136 11.71 -8.99 -8.56
CA ALA A 136 10.33 -8.55 -8.39
C ALA A 136 10.02 -7.25 -9.14
N VAL A 137 10.95 -6.28 -9.14
CA VAL A 137 10.81 -5.05 -9.92
C VAL A 137 10.81 -5.36 -11.42
N LYS A 138 11.61 -6.32 -11.88
CA LYS A 138 11.58 -6.75 -13.29
C LYS A 138 10.27 -7.43 -13.66
N TRP A 139 9.71 -8.27 -12.77
CA TRP A 139 8.40 -8.89 -13.02
C TRP A 139 7.27 -7.87 -13.12
N LEU A 140 7.39 -6.71 -12.45
CA LEU A 140 6.43 -5.62 -12.60
C LEU A 140 6.35 -5.10 -14.04
N ASP A 141 7.44 -5.16 -14.81
CA ASP A 141 7.45 -4.75 -16.22
C ASP A 141 6.49 -5.60 -17.05
N ASN A 142 6.31 -6.89 -16.71
CA ASN A 142 5.35 -7.79 -17.37
C ASN A 142 3.88 -7.38 -17.12
N PHE A 143 3.58 -6.66 -16.04
CA PHE A 143 2.23 -6.14 -15.78
C PHE A 143 1.92 -4.91 -16.65
N LEU A 144 2.95 -4.23 -17.13
CA LEU A 144 2.86 -3.02 -17.95
C LEU A 144 3.04 -3.33 -19.45
N GLU A 145 3.42 -4.56 -19.81
CA GLU A 145 3.58 -4.96 -21.20
C GLU A 145 2.23 -4.91 -21.93
N GLY A 146 2.12 -4.04 -22.93
CA GLY A 146 0.89 -3.85 -23.70
C GLY A 146 -0.25 -3.12 -22.96
N CYS A 147 -0.04 -2.71 -21.70
CA CYS A 147 -1.06 -2.03 -20.88
C CYS A 147 -0.50 -0.74 -20.27
N ARG A 148 -1.32 0.33 -20.22
CA ARG A 148 -0.90 1.60 -19.61
C ARG A 148 -0.83 1.54 -18.08
N TYR A 149 -1.60 0.64 -17.46
CA TYR A 149 -1.69 0.43 -16.02
C TYR A 149 -1.63 -1.07 -15.70
N CYS A 150 -1.38 -1.43 -14.44
CA CYS A 150 -0.95 -2.78 -14.08
C CYS A 150 -2.03 -3.86 -14.25
N ALA A 151 -3.31 -3.48 -14.28
CA ALA A 151 -4.43 -4.43 -14.30
C ALA A 151 -5.58 -4.05 -15.26
N ALA A 152 -5.57 -2.83 -15.80
CA ALA A 152 -6.61 -2.27 -16.66
C ALA A 152 -6.07 -1.19 -17.61
N LEU A 153 -6.95 -0.60 -18.42
CA LEU A 153 -6.62 0.56 -19.27
C LEU A 153 -6.68 1.90 -18.53
N HIS A 154 -7.10 1.89 -17.26
CA HIS A 154 -7.14 3.02 -16.34
C HIS A 154 -6.52 2.62 -14.98
N ILE A 155 -6.31 3.61 -14.11
CA ILE A 155 -5.85 3.40 -12.73
C ILE A 155 -6.84 2.51 -11.98
N THR A 156 -6.30 1.61 -11.15
CA THR A 156 -7.02 0.77 -10.18
C THR A 156 -6.37 0.88 -8.80
N VAL A 157 -7.00 0.30 -7.76
CA VAL A 157 -6.38 0.19 -6.43
C VAL A 157 -5.02 -0.52 -6.43
N ALA A 158 -4.76 -1.40 -7.41
CA ALA A 158 -3.47 -2.07 -7.54
C ALA A 158 -2.36 -1.08 -7.91
N ASP A 159 -2.64 -0.13 -8.80
CA ASP A 159 -1.68 0.90 -9.19
C ASP A 159 -1.30 1.80 -8.01
N HIS A 160 -2.25 2.17 -7.15
CA HIS A 160 -1.95 2.93 -5.93
C HIS A 160 -1.01 2.17 -5.00
N ARG A 161 -1.22 0.86 -4.82
CA ARG A 161 -0.34 0.04 -3.98
C ARG A 161 1.06 -0.09 -4.57
N LEU A 162 1.15 -0.49 -5.83
CA LEU A 162 2.43 -0.68 -6.53
C LEU A 162 3.22 0.62 -6.63
N ALA A 163 2.57 1.74 -6.97
CA ALA A 163 3.23 3.04 -7.06
C ALA A 163 3.82 3.48 -5.71
N ALA A 164 3.09 3.29 -4.60
CA ALA A 164 3.60 3.64 -3.28
C ALA A 164 4.86 2.84 -2.92
N THR A 165 4.89 1.54 -3.21
CA THR A 165 6.05 0.67 -2.96
C THR A 165 7.23 1.04 -3.87
N VAL A 166 7.00 1.18 -5.19
CA VAL A 166 8.03 1.57 -6.17
C VAL A 166 8.64 2.92 -5.85
N GLU A 167 7.83 3.91 -5.47
CA GLU A 167 8.34 5.23 -5.08
C GLU A 167 9.26 5.13 -3.87
N THR A 168 8.95 4.25 -2.91
CA THR A 168 9.80 4.03 -1.74
C THR A 168 11.15 3.44 -2.13
N ILE A 169 11.13 2.41 -2.99
CA ILE A 169 12.36 1.81 -3.54
C ILE A 169 13.24 2.88 -4.18
N ARG A 170 12.63 3.77 -4.98
CA ARG A 170 13.31 4.89 -5.65
C ARG A 170 13.92 5.87 -4.65
N GLN A 171 13.17 6.28 -3.62
CA GLN A 171 13.65 7.21 -2.59
C GLN A 171 14.77 6.62 -1.73
N CYS A 172 14.76 5.31 -1.50
CA CYS A 172 15.86 4.59 -0.86
C CYS A 172 17.12 4.48 -1.74
N LYS A 173 17.10 4.99 -2.99
CA LYS A 173 18.20 4.91 -3.96
C LYS A 173 18.68 3.48 -4.21
N ILE A 174 17.77 2.51 -4.11
CA ILE A 174 18.08 1.11 -4.35
C ILE A 174 18.22 0.92 -5.85
N SER A 175 19.35 0.35 -6.29
CA SER A 175 19.55 0.03 -7.71
C SER A 175 18.55 -1.03 -8.15
N THR A 176 17.50 -0.57 -8.81
CA THR A 176 16.65 -1.41 -9.64
C THR A 176 17.41 -1.63 -10.94
N ALA A 177 17.62 -2.87 -11.37
CA ALA A 177 18.42 -3.23 -12.56
C ALA A 177 17.75 -2.82 -13.89
N ARG A 178 17.23 -1.60 -13.96
CA ARG A 178 16.61 -0.94 -15.11
C ARG A 178 17.61 0.00 -15.76
#